data_AF-A0A2H9LXS2-F1
#
_entry.id   AF-A0A2H9LXS2-F1
#
_cell.length_a   1.000
_cell.length_b   1.000
_cell.length_c   1.000
_cell.angle_alpha   90.00
_cell.angle_beta   90.00
_cell.angle_gamma   90.00
#
_symmetry.space_group_name_H-M   'P 1'
#
loop_
_entity.id
_entity.type
_entity.pdbx_description
1 polymer ?
#
loop_
_entity_poly.entity_id
_entity_poly.type
_entity_poly.pdbx_seq_one_letter_code
_entity_poly.pdbx_strand_id
1 'polypeptide(L)'
;LTRTEFDSYFQVELNKDGSAGISETRPGSILKNIIYFLPALAITVVLELLAAFAYLAFSKLDKRILVSVFLANIVSLPIVWFVFPLISPELIIIIIPAELFAFLFESAVIYALNHDKLGLKQALLLSLIANAISFVIGGVIYLGAYLVLSFII
;
A
#
# COMPACT_ATOMS: atom_id res chain seq x y z
N LEU A 1 -21.55 26.32 -26.49
CA LEU A 1 -20.48 25.46 -25.96
C LEU A 1 -19.52 26.34 -25.17
N THR A 2 -19.78 26.50 -23.87
CA THR A 2 -18.94 27.24 -22.93
C THR A 2 -17.68 26.43 -22.67
N ARG A 3 -16.52 26.95 -23.05
CA ARG A 3 -15.21 26.38 -22.68
C ARG A 3 -15.05 26.53 -21.18
N THR A 4 -15.14 25.44 -20.44
CA THR A 4 -14.71 25.36 -19.05
C THR A 4 -13.22 25.63 -18.98
N GLU A 5 -12.84 26.53 -18.07
CA GLU A 5 -11.47 26.96 -17.80
C GLU A 5 -10.54 25.76 -17.62
N PHE A 6 -9.51 25.67 -18.47
CA PHE A 6 -8.44 24.69 -18.34
C PHE A 6 -7.40 25.28 -17.39
N ASP A 7 -7.57 25.03 -16.09
CA ASP A 7 -6.51 25.29 -15.13
C ASP A 7 -5.42 24.21 -15.30
N SER A 8 -4.28 24.60 -15.86
CA SER A 8 -3.09 23.75 -15.95
C SER A 8 -2.03 24.24 -14.96
N TYR A 9 -1.59 23.33 -14.10
CA TYR A 9 -0.50 23.57 -13.15
C TYR A 9 0.82 23.20 -13.84
N PHE A 10 1.81 24.08 -13.73
CA PHE A 10 3.14 23.88 -14.29
C PHE A 10 4.17 23.94 -13.17
N GLN A 11 5.12 23.00 -13.19
CA GLN A 11 6.32 23.07 -12.39
C GLN A 11 7.42 23.71 -13.25
N VAL A 12 8.00 24.80 -12.74
CA VAL A 12 9.08 25.52 -13.42
C VAL A 12 10.37 25.31 -12.63
N GLU A 13 11.35 24.66 -13.24
CA GLU A 13 12.71 24.56 -12.70
C GLU A 13 13.60 25.57 -13.42
N LEU A 14 14.23 26.46 -12.63
CA LEU A 14 15.22 27.42 -13.11
C LEU A 14 16.61 26.80 -13.04
N ASN A 15 17.23 26.63 -14.22
CA ASN A 15 18.59 26.14 -14.34
C ASN A 15 19.60 27.27 -14.08
N LYS A 16 20.82 26.89 -13.68
CA LYS A 16 21.91 27.84 -13.39
C LYS A 16 22.38 28.63 -14.62
N ASP A 17 22.07 28.17 -15.83
CA ASP A 17 22.38 28.83 -17.09
C ASP A 17 21.32 29.88 -17.50
N GLY A 18 20.29 30.07 -16.67
CA GLY A 18 19.18 30.99 -16.94
C GLY A 18 18.09 30.39 -17.84
N SER A 19 18.19 29.12 -18.23
CA SER A 19 17.10 28.41 -18.89
C SER A 19 16.02 27.99 -17.87
N ALA A 20 14.78 27.87 -18.34
CA ALA A 20 13.66 27.38 -17.56
C ALA A 20 13.13 26.08 -18.16
N GLY A 21 13.15 25.00 -17.37
CA GLY A 21 12.45 23.77 -17.67
C GLY A 21 11.00 23.90 -17.23
N ILE A 22 10.05 23.86 -18.18
CA ILE A 22 8.62 23.87 -17.88
C ILE A 22 8.11 22.44 -18.02
N SER A 23 7.72 21.83 -16.91
CA SER A 23 7.06 20.53 -16.90
C SER A 23 5.59 20.72 -16.53
N GLU A 24 4.70 20.20 -17.37
CA GLU A 24 3.26 20.22 -17.10
C GLU A 24 2.95 19.26 -15.96
N THR A 25 2.50 19.79 -14.82
CA THR A 25 2.05 18.98 -13.68
C THR A 25 0.65 18.48 -14.00
N ARG A 26 0.54 17.49 -14.90
CA ARG A 26 -0.75 16.98 -15.34
C ARG A 26 -1.51 16.39 -14.14
N PRO A 27 -2.75 16.84 -13.84
CA PRO A 27 -3.69 16.10 -13.01
C PRO A 27 -4.25 14.91 -13.83
N GLY A 28 -3.36 14.06 -14.33
CA GLY A 28 -3.65 12.73 -14.89
C GLY A 28 -3.22 11.62 -13.94
N SER A 29 -2.99 11.95 -12.67
CA SER A 29 -2.28 11.12 -11.69
C SER A 29 -3.14 10.04 -11.04
N ILE A 30 -4.44 10.25 -10.86
CA ILE A 30 -5.29 9.29 -10.12
C ILE A 30 -5.55 8.02 -10.93
N LEU A 31 -5.93 8.14 -12.21
CA LEU A 31 -6.22 6.97 -13.05
C LEU A 31 -4.98 6.08 -13.26
N LYS A 32 -3.81 6.69 -13.46
CA LYS A 32 -2.55 5.95 -13.52
C LYS A 32 -2.24 5.25 -12.20
N ASN A 33 -2.38 5.95 -11.07
CA ASN A 33 -2.15 5.37 -9.76
C ASN A 33 -3.11 4.20 -9.49
N ILE A 34 -4.38 4.28 -9.91
CA ILE A 34 -5.34 3.17 -9.81
C ILE A 34 -4.90 1.96 -10.65
N ILE A 35 -4.44 2.19 -11.89
CA ILE A 35 -3.97 1.11 -12.79
C ILE A 35 -2.80 0.34 -12.19
N TYR A 36 -1.87 1.01 -11.50
CA TYR A 36 -0.76 0.36 -10.81
C TYR A 36 -1.16 -0.21 -9.44
N PHE A 37 -2.08 0.46 -8.75
CA PHE A 37 -2.59 0.05 -7.45
C PHE A 37 -3.33 -1.28 -7.50
N LEU A 38 -4.20 -1.51 -8.50
CA LEU A 38 -5.04 -2.72 -8.53
C LEU A 38 -4.23 -4.03 -8.61
N PRO A 39 -3.20 -4.16 -9.49
CA PRO A 39 -2.33 -5.33 -9.48
C PRO A 39 -1.51 -5.46 -8.19
N ALA A 40 -1.00 -4.34 -7.66
CA ALA A 40 -0.25 -4.34 -6.41
C ALA A 40 -1.13 -4.81 -5.24
N LEU A 41 -2.35 -4.28 -5.13
CA LEU A 41 -3.37 -4.70 -4.17
C LEU A 41 -3.65 -6.19 -4.29
N ALA A 42 -3.88 -6.69 -5.51
CA ALA A 42 -4.17 -8.11 -5.72
C ALA A 42 -3.00 -9.00 -5.27
N ILE A 43 -1.76 -8.63 -5.60
CA ILE A 43 -0.57 -9.38 -5.18
C ILE A 43 -0.44 -9.35 -3.65
N THR A 44 -0.53 -8.16 -3.03
CA THR A 44 -0.44 -8.00 -1.58
C THR A 44 -1.49 -8.84 -0.86
N VAL A 45 -2.76 -8.71 -1.25
CA VAL A 45 -3.86 -9.48 -0.66
C VAL A 45 -3.62 -11.00 -0.78
N VAL A 46 -3.13 -11.48 -1.92
CA VAL A 46 -2.81 -12.90 -2.10
C VAL A 46 -1.69 -13.32 -1.15
N LEU A 47 -0.60 -12.56 -1.05
CA LEU A 47 0.52 -12.86 -0.17
C LEU A 47 0.10 -12.88 1.30
N GLU A 48 -0.68 -11.90 1.73
CA GLU A 48 -1.15 -11.80 3.11
C GLU A 48 -2.14 -12.90 3.47
N LEU A 49 -3.05 -13.27 2.56
CA LEU A 49 -3.94 -14.40 2.77
C LEU A 49 -3.20 -15.74 2.82
N LEU A 50 -2.13 -15.92 2.04
CA LEU A 50 -1.29 -17.11 2.12
C LEU A 50 -0.52 -17.18 3.45
N ALA A 51 0.07 -16.06 3.89
CA ALA A 51 0.73 -15.94 5.17
C ALA A 51 -0.24 -16.23 6.33
N ALA A 52 -1.42 -15.62 6.29
CA ALA A 52 -2.46 -15.82 7.28
C ALA A 52 -2.98 -17.27 7.28
N PHE A 53 -3.18 -17.87 6.11
CA PHE A 53 -3.60 -19.26 6.00
C PHE A 53 -2.56 -20.20 6.62
N ALA A 54 -1.28 -19.99 6.34
CA ALA A 54 -0.20 -20.75 6.95
C ALA A 54 -0.22 -20.62 8.48
N TYR A 55 -0.30 -19.39 9.01
CA TYR A 55 -0.37 -19.15 10.45
C TYR A 55 -1.57 -19.86 11.11
N LEU A 56 -2.77 -19.73 10.52
CA LEU A 56 -3.98 -20.35 11.04
C LEU A 56 -3.90 -21.88 10.99
N ALA A 57 -3.29 -22.44 9.93
CA ALA A 57 -3.08 -23.88 9.80
C ALA A 57 -2.12 -24.42 10.87
N PHE A 58 -0.99 -23.76 11.10
CA PHE A 58 -0.03 -24.16 12.14
C PHE A 58 -0.58 -23.98 13.55
N SER A 59 -1.40 -22.95 13.76
CA SER A 59 -2.02 -22.64 15.05
C SER A 59 -3.32 -23.42 15.30
N LYS A 60 -3.79 -24.21 14.32
CA LYS A 60 -5.06 -24.97 14.36
C LYS A 60 -6.29 -24.09 14.65
N LEU A 61 -6.29 -22.86 14.12
CA LEU A 61 -7.36 -21.88 14.27
C LEU A 61 -8.39 -21.96 13.12
N ASP A 62 -9.56 -21.36 13.33
CA ASP A 62 -10.64 -21.34 12.34
C ASP A 62 -10.24 -20.54 11.08
N LYS A 63 -10.30 -21.18 9.92
CA LYS A 63 -9.98 -20.56 8.62
C LYS A 63 -10.95 -19.46 8.22
N ARG A 64 -12.13 -19.37 8.85
CA ARG A 64 -13.06 -18.25 8.64
C ARG A 64 -12.45 -16.89 8.99
N ILE A 65 -11.41 -16.87 9.82
CA ILE A 65 -10.64 -15.66 10.16
C ILE A 65 -10.03 -15.01 8.91
N LEU A 66 -9.75 -15.78 7.84
CA LEU A 66 -9.24 -15.23 6.57
C LEU A 66 -10.15 -14.18 5.95
N VAL A 67 -11.46 -14.28 6.16
CA VAL A 67 -12.42 -13.27 5.67
C VAL A 67 -12.14 -11.92 6.33
N SER A 68 -11.82 -11.90 7.63
CA SER A 68 -11.48 -10.66 8.32
C SER A 68 -10.13 -10.09 7.87
N VAL A 69 -9.14 -10.94 7.56
CA VAL A 69 -7.85 -10.51 7.00
C VAL A 69 -8.06 -9.84 5.64
N PHE A 70 -8.85 -10.48 4.76
CA PHE A 70 -9.21 -9.93 3.46
C PHE A 70 -9.91 -8.57 3.59
N LEU A 71 -10.95 -8.48 4.44
CA LEU A 71 -11.68 -7.24 4.63
C LEU A 71 -10.80 -6.12 5.20
N ALA A 72 -9.92 -6.45 6.15
CA ALA A 72 -8.99 -5.50 6.72
C ALA A 72 -8.04 -4.93 5.65
N ASN A 73 -7.47 -5.79 4.81
CA ASN A 73 -6.61 -5.41 3.68
C ASN A 73 -7.30 -4.50 2.66
N ILE A 74 -8.55 -4.82 2.29
CA ILE A 74 -9.33 -4.02 1.33
C ILE A 74 -9.55 -2.59 1.83
N VAL A 75 -9.51 -2.37 3.14
CA VAL A 75 -9.67 -1.04 3.74
C VAL A 75 -8.32 -0.39 4.06
N SER A 76 -7.36 -1.12 4.65
CA SER A 76 -6.07 -0.59 5.07
C SER A 76 -5.23 -0.14 3.86
N LEU A 77 -5.15 -0.95 2.81
CA LEU A 77 -4.24 -0.70 1.68
C LEU A 77 -4.61 0.54 0.85
N PRO A 78 -5.88 0.82 0.50
CA PRO A 78 -6.22 2.10 -0.11
C PRO A 78 -5.86 3.31 0.75
N ILE A 79 -6.03 3.22 2.08
CA ILE A 79 -5.65 4.31 2.98
C ILE A 79 -4.14 4.53 2.94
N VAL A 80 -3.35 3.45 3.05
CA VAL A 80 -1.90 3.49 2.93
C VAL A 80 -1.44 4.07 1.59
N TRP A 81 -2.08 3.71 0.49
CA TRP A 81 -1.65 4.14 -0.85
C TRP A 81 -2.13 5.52 -1.27
N PHE A 82 -3.29 5.98 -0.79
CA PHE A 82 -3.89 7.23 -1.26
C PHE A 82 -3.92 8.34 -0.21
N VAL A 83 -3.89 8.02 1.09
CA VAL A 83 -3.97 9.03 2.15
C VAL A 83 -2.58 9.39 2.66
N PHE A 84 -1.73 8.39 2.93
CA PHE A 84 -0.40 8.63 3.49
C PHE A 84 0.54 9.44 2.57
N PRO A 85 0.55 9.25 1.24
CA PRO A 85 1.32 10.11 0.34
C PRO A 85 0.90 11.58 0.32
N LEU A 86 -0.28 11.93 0.86
CA LEU A 86 -0.72 13.32 0.99
C LEU A 86 -0.04 14.05 2.16
N ILE A 87 0.58 13.32 3.08
CA ILE A 87 1.22 13.87 4.29
C ILE A 87 2.62 14.41 3.97
N SER A 88 3.37 13.70 3.14
CA SER A 88 4.75 14.07 2.75
C SER A 88 5.07 13.48 1.37
N PRO A 89 5.95 14.08 0.56
CA PRO A 89 6.49 13.42 -0.63
C PRO A 89 7.63 12.44 -0.29
N GLU A 90 8.20 12.52 0.91
CA GLU A 90 9.37 11.72 1.30
C GLU A 90 8.96 10.32 1.75
N LEU A 91 9.32 9.30 0.96
CA LEU A 91 9.02 7.89 1.22
C LEU A 91 9.39 7.43 2.64
N ILE A 92 10.58 7.81 3.14
CA ILE A 92 11.07 7.36 4.46
C ILE A 92 10.19 7.88 5.59
N ILE A 93 9.67 9.11 5.48
CA ILE A 93 8.78 9.71 6.48
C ILE A 93 7.43 8.99 6.52
N ILE A 94 7.01 8.41 5.39
CA ILE A 94 5.68 7.82 5.22
C ILE A 94 5.65 6.33 5.54
N ILE A 95 6.67 5.56 5.13
CA ILE A 95 6.65 4.10 5.21
C ILE A 95 6.40 3.64 6.65
N ILE A 96 7.17 4.16 7.61
CA ILE A 96 7.06 3.73 9.01
C ILE A 96 5.65 3.95 9.58
N PRO A 97 5.05 5.16 9.52
CA PRO A 97 3.71 5.36 10.06
C PRO A 97 2.62 4.67 9.23
N ALA A 98 2.81 4.48 7.92
CA ALA A 98 1.86 3.74 7.08
C ALA A 98 1.80 2.25 7.45
N GLU A 99 2.97 1.60 7.62
CA GLU A 99 3.04 0.20 8.04
C GLU A 99 2.50 0.03 9.46
N LEU A 100 2.83 0.94 10.38
CA LEU A 100 2.30 0.91 11.73
C LEU A 100 0.77 1.05 11.74
N PHE A 101 0.23 1.92 10.89
CA PHE A 101 -1.22 2.05 10.72
C PHE A 101 -1.84 0.76 10.20
N ALA A 102 -1.32 0.19 9.11
CA ALA A 102 -1.83 -1.05 8.53
C ALA A 102 -1.86 -2.18 9.57
N PHE A 103 -0.73 -2.41 10.24
CA PHE A 103 -0.59 -3.40 11.30
C PHE A 103 -1.63 -3.22 12.42
N LEU A 104 -1.75 -2.02 13.00
CA LEU A 104 -2.65 -1.79 14.13
C LEU A 104 -4.12 -1.86 13.69
N PHE A 105 -4.44 -1.28 12.52
CA PHE A 105 -5.79 -1.28 11.97
C PHE A 105 -6.26 -2.72 11.67
N GLU A 106 -5.43 -3.50 10.98
CA GLU A 106 -5.76 -4.88 10.63
C GLU A 106 -5.89 -5.76 11.87
N SER A 107 -4.97 -5.62 12.82
CA SER A 107 -5.06 -6.31 14.11
C SER A 107 -6.38 -6.00 14.83
N ALA A 108 -6.80 -4.73 14.83
CA ALA A 108 -8.06 -4.31 15.42
C ALA A 108 -9.28 -4.90 14.71
N VAL A 109 -9.32 -4.88 13.37
CA VAL A 109 -10.42 -5.46 12.58
C VAL A 109 -10.50 -6.97 12.76
N ILE A 110 -9.37 -7.68 12.64
CA ILE A 110 -9.29 -9.12 12.82
C ILE A 110 -9.77 -9.51 14.22
N TYR A 111 -9.31 -8.81 15.26
CA TYR A 111 -9.73 -9.07 16.62
C TYR A 111 -11.22 -8.77 16.82
N ALA A 112 -11.71 -7.61 16.39
CA ALA A 112 -13.10 -7.22 16.57
C ALA A 112 -14.08 -8.26 15.97
N LEU A 113 -13.77 -8.76 14.76
CA LEU A 113 -14.62 -9.71 14.04
C LEU A 113 -14.47 -11.17 14.51
N ASN A 114 -13.46 -11.49 15.31
CA ASN A 114 -13.17 -12.88 15.73
C ASN A 114 -12.75 -13.02 17.20
N HIS A 115 -13.16 -12.08 18.07
CA HIS A 115 -12.75 -12.04 19.48
C HIS A 115 -13.18 -13.28 20.28
N ASP A 116 -14.19 -14.02 19.79
CA ASP A 116 -14.67 -15.29 20.33
C ASP A 116 -13.74 -16.48 20.01
N LYS A 117 -12.93 -16.38 18.94
CA LYS A 117 -12.08 -17.46 18.43
C LYS A 117 -10.59 -17.18 18.56
N LEU A 118 -10.22 -15.92 18.70
CA LEU A 118 -8.84 -15.46 18.57
C LEU A 118 -8.57 -14.33 19.56
N GLY A 119 -7.56 -14.52 20.40
CA GLY A 119 -7.15 -13.53 21.39
C GLY A 119 -6.39 -12.36 20.77
N LEU A 120 -6.37 -11.20 21.43
CA LEU A 120 -5.71 -9.99 20.92
C LEU A 120 -4.24 -10.21 20.52
N LYS A 121 -3.48 -10.98 21.31
CA LYS A 121 -2.08 -11.32 21.00
C LYS A 121 -1.94 -12.10 19.69
N GLN A 122 -2.88 -13.00 19.41
CA GLN A 122 -2.91 -13.77 18.17
C GLN A 122 -3.30 -12.89 16.98
N ALA A 123 -4.19 -11.90 17.18
CA ALA A 123 -4.55 -10.94 16.13
C ALA A 123 -3.35 -10.09 15.72
N LEU A 124 -2.65 -9.55 16.73
CA LEU A 124 -1.42 -8.79 16.53
C LEU A 124 -0.37 -9.65 15.82
N LEU A 125 -0.12 -10.87 16.30
CA LEU A 125 0.88 -11.72 15.68
C LEU A 125 0.51 -12.11 14.23
N LEU A 126 -0.76 -12.38 13.96
CA LEU A 126 -1.26 -12.69 12.62
C LEU A 126 -1.07 -11.53 11.65
N SER A 127 -1.49 -10.32 12.02
CA SER A 127 -1.32 -9.12 11.18
C SER A 127 0.16 -8.79 11.00
N LEU A 128 0.97 -8.87 12.06
CA LEU A 128 2.41 -8.63 11.97
C LEU A 128 3.09 -9.59 10.98
N ILE A 129 2.77 -10.88 11.02
CA ILE A 129 3.34 -11.89 10.11
C ILE A 129 2.88 -11.64 8.67
N ALA A 130 1.60 -11.39 8.47
CA ALA A 130 1.04 -11.15 7.14
C ALA A 130 1.67 -9.91 6.48
N ASN A 131 1.64 -8.78 7.18
CA ASN A 131 2.19 -7.51 6.71
C ASN A 131 3.72 -7.56 6.53
N ALA A 132 4.47 -8.20 7.45
CA ALA A 132 5.91 -8.36 7.28
C ALA A 132 6.28 -9.19 6.04
N ILE A 133 5.54 -10.28 5.77
CA ILE A 133 5.77 -11.11 4.58
C ILE A 133 5.46 -10.33 3.31
N SER A 134 4.31 -9.63 3.25
CA SER A 134 3.93 -8.84 2.08
C SER A 134 4.89 -7.67 1.84
N PHE A 135 5.33 -6.98 2.90
CA PHE A 135 6.32 -5.91 2.82
C PHE A 135 7.66 -6.40 2.26
N VAL A 136 8.20 -7.51 2.78
CA VAL A 136 9.48 -8.06 2.32
C VAL A 136 9.40 -8.50 0.85
N ILE A 137 8.38 -9.28 0.49
CA ILE A 137 8.23 -9.79 -0.88
C ILE A 137 7.94 -8.63 -1.85
N GLY A 138 7.04 -7.71 -1.47
CA GLY A 138 6.73 -6.52 -2.25
C GLY A 138 7.97 -5.64 -2.47
N GLY A 139 8.79 -5.45 -1.44
CA GLY A 139 10.06 -4.73 -1.52
C GLY A 139 11.07 -5.39 -2.48
N VAL A 140 11.17 -6.72 -2.48
CA VAL A 140 12.03 -7.46 -3.42
C VAL A 140 11.53 -7.30 -4.87
N ILE A 141 10.22 -7.39 -5.09
CA ILE A 141 9.62 -7.19 -6.42
C ILE A 141 9.91 -5.76 -6.91
N TYR A 142 9.70 -4.76 -6.05
CA TYR A 142 9.97 -3.35 -6.36
C TYR A 142 11.44 -3.12 -6.72
N LEU A 143 12.36 -3.64 -5.91
CA LEU A 143 13.80 -3.51 -6.16
C LEU A 143 14.22 -4.19 -7.47
N GLY A 144 13.71 -5.39 -7.74
CA GLY A 144 13.98 -6.11 -8.99
C GLY A 144 13.49 -5.33 -10.21
N ALA A 145 12.27 -4.79 -10.15
CA ALA A 145 11.73 -3.95 -11.22
C ALA A 145 12.57 -2.68 -11.43
N TYR A 146 12.99 -2.02 -10.35
CA TYR A 146 13.84 -0.84 -10.40
C TYR A 146 15.19 -1.12 -11.06
N LEU A 147 15.85 -2.22 -10.67
CA LEU A 147 17.15 -2.60 -11.26
C LEU A 147 17.02 -2.86 -12.77
N VAL A 148 16.03 -3.65 -13.19
CA VAL A 148 15.82 -3.94 -14.63
C VAL A 148 15.61 -2.67 -15.44
N LEU A 149 14.80 -1.73 -14.94
CA LEU A 149 14.56 -0.46 -15.62
C LEU A 149 15.84 0.40 -15.72
N SER A 150 16.68 0.39 -14.69
CA SER A 150 17.96 1.13 -14.67
C SER A 150 19.02 0.61 -15.64
N PHE A 151 18.86 -0.62 -16.17
CA PHE A 151 19.75 -1.18 -17.19
C PHE A 151 19.26 -0.99 -18.62
N ILE A 152 17.96 -0.68 -18.81
CA ILE A 152 17.31 -0.55 -20.12
C ILE A 152 17.31 0.92 -20.61
N ILE A 153 17.37 1.88 -19.69
CA ILE A 153 17.39 3.33 -19.93
C ILE A 153 18.82 3.84 -19.81
#